data_AF-C2G3L9-F1
#
_entry.id   AF-C2G3L9-F1
#
_cell.length_a   1.000
_cell.length_b   1.000
_cell.length_c   1.000
_cell.angle_alpha   90.00
_cell.angle_beta   90.00
_cell.angle_gamma   90.00
#
_symmetry.space_group_name_H-M   'P 1'
#
loop_
_entity.id
_entity.type
_entity.pdbx_description
1 polymer ?
#
loop_
_entity_poly.entity_id
_entity_poly.type
_entity_poly.pdbx_seq_one_letter_code
_entity_poly.pdbx_strand_id
1 'polypeptide(L)'
;MPGIMKIKTKISHLELLKQQTAQQLKEVCTYLNWTEEQYCEHQLAEYEAFLARMFYGWPEKMLNEVRFSPIMSGFWKNEWFQRNRSEFLALAKEDLTSTMSVNSDGKLECYEPNEFTYKQVYDEYIWIHSHRNLINQDYFMADYNRVLKLIRQQNKNN
;
A
#
# COMPACT_ATOMS: atom_id res chain seq x y z
N MET A 1 28.93 42.69 -3.94
CA MET A 1 28.46 41.52 -3.17
C MET A 1 28.21 40.38 -4.13
N PRO A 2 28.95 39.27 -4.08
CA PRO A 2 28.73 38.15 -4.98
C PRO A 2 27.49 37.36 -4.54
N GLY A 3 26.56 37.18 -5.48
CA GLY A 3 25.32 36.46 -5.27
C GLY A 3 25.57 34.97 -5.03
N ILE A 4 25.04 34.45 -3.92
CA ILE A 4 25.00 33.02 -3.62
C ILE A 4 24.09 32.38 -4.67
N MET A 5 24.69 31.70 -5.66
CA MET A 5 23.96 30.79 -6.54
C MET A 5 23.37 29.67 -5.68
N LYS A 6 22.05 29.72 -5.44
CA LYS A 6 21.29 28.57 -4.95
C LYS A 6 21.31 27.52 -6.06
N ILE A 7 22.21 26.54 -5.94
CA ILE A 7 22.15 25.31 -6.74
C ILE A 7 20.85 24.61 -6.33
N LYS A 8 19.79 24.76 -7.14
CA LYS A 8 18.61 23.90 -7.04
C LYS A 8 19.05 22.52 -7.53
N THR A 9 19.51 21.67 -6.62
CA THR A 9 19.79 20.27 -6.93
C THR A 9 18.48 19.65 -7.41
N LYS A 10 18.42 19.32 -8.70
CA LYS A 10 17.25 18.73 -9.33
C LYS A 10 17.11 17.32 -8.76
N ILE A 11 16.25 17.14 -7.77
CA ILE A 11 15.99 15.85 -7.13
C ILE A 11 15.64 14.85 -8.23
N SER A 12 16.28 13.68 -8.21
CA SER A 12 16.01 12.63 -9.19
C SER A 12 14.59 12.08 -8.99
N HIS A 13 13.98 11.57 -10.05
CA HIS A 13 12.65 10.98 -9.96
C HIS A 13 12.59 9.82 -8.95
N LEU A 14 13.69 9.06 -8.83
CA LEU A 14 13.81 7.96 -7.88
C LEU A 14 13.87 8.44 -6.42
N GLU A 15 14.56 9.55 -6.14
CA GLU A 15 14.55 10.16 -4.80
C GLU A 15 13.16 10.70 -4.45
N LEU A 16 12.47 11.30 -5.42
CA LEU A 16 11.10 11.79 -5.23
C LEU A 16 10.13 10.63 -4.91
N LEU A 17 10.25 9.51 -5.62
CA LEU A 17 9.46 8.30 -5.32
C LEU A 17 9.74 7.77 -3.92
N LYS A 18 11.02 7.68 -3.51
CA LYS A 18 11.38 7.26 -2.15
C LYS A 18 10.77 8.17 -1.08
N GLN A 19 10.79 9.48 -1.30
CA GLN A 19 10.18 10.44 -0.39
C GLN A 19 8.65 10.24 -0.31
N GLN A 20 8.00 10.03 -1.45
CA GLN A 20 6.55 9.78 -1.50
C GLN A 20 6.17 8.49 -0.77
N THR A 21 6.92 7.39 -0.97
CA THR A 21 6.68 6.13 -0.28
C THR A 21 6.89 6.27 1.23
N ALA A 22 7.98 6.94 1.65
CA ALA A 22 8.24 7.16 3.08
C ALA A 22 7.17 8.05 3.73
N GLN A 23 6.68 9.08 3.02
CA GLN A 23 5.61 9.94 3.52
C GLN A 23 4.30 9.17 3.64
N GLN A 24 3.93 8.39 2.62
CA GLN A 24 2.73 7.57 2.65
C GLN A 24 2.75 6.56 3.79
N LEU A 25 3.88 5.86 4.00
CA LEU A 25 4.04 4.92 5.09
C LEU A 25 3.77 5.58 6.44
N LYS A 26 4.35 6.78 6.67
CA LYS A 26 4.13 7.54 7.90
C LYS A 26 2.67 7.91 8.10
N GLU A 27 1.98 8.34 7.05
CA GLU A 27 0.56 8.68 7.12
C GLU A 27 -0.29 7.46 7.47
N VAL A 28 -0.05 6.32 6.82
CA VAL A 28 -0.74 5.07 7.12
C VAL A 28 -0.51 4.64 8.57
N CYS A 29 0.75 4.64 9.02
CA CYS A 29 1.10 4.30 10.39
C CYS A 29 0.43 5.25 11.39
N THR A 30 0.31 6.54 11.05
CA THR A 30 -0.36 7.54 11.91
C THR A 30 -1.85 7.22 12.07
N TYR A 31 -2.57 6.93 10.97
CA TYR A 31 -4.00 6.64 11.03
C TYR A 31 -4.30 5.31 11.74
N LEU A 32 -3.44 4.31 11.57
CA LEU A 32 -3.60 2.99 12.20
C LEU A 32 -3.03 2.91 13.61
N ASN A 33 -2.33 3.95 14.07
CA ASN A 33 -1.53 3.94 15.28
C ASN A 33 -0.55 2.74 15.32
N TRP A 34 0.13 2.52 14.19
CA TRP A 34 1.09 1.43 14.00
C TRP A 34 2.54 1.93 13.98
N THR A 35 3.46 1.04 14.31
CA THR A 35 4.88 1.22 14.00
C THR A 35 5.17 0.83 12.54
N GLU A 36 6.29 1.33 12.00
CA GLU A 36 6.77 0.91 10.67
C GLU A 36 7.03 -0.61 10.60
N GLU A 37 7.44 -1.22 11.72
CA GLU A 37 7.63 -2.65 11.84
C GLU A 37 6.30 -3.41 11.66
N GLN A 38 5.25 -3.02 12.39
CA GLN A 38 3.92 -3.63 12.26
C GLN A 38 3.37 -3.53 10.83
N TYR A 39 3.57 -2.38 10.18
CA TYR A 39 3.22 -2.20 8.77
C TYR A 39 3.96 -3.17 7.85
N CYS A 40 5.28 -3.28 8.02
CA CYS A 40 6.11 -4.18 7.21
C CYS A 40 5.78 -5.66 7.46
N GLU A 41 5.55 -6.04 8.72
CA GLU A 41 5.15 -7.39 9.11
C GLU A 41 3.80 -7.77 8.49
N HIS A 42 2.81 -6.89 8.55
CA HIS A 42 1.51 -7.12 7.94
C HIS A 42 1.62 -7.26 6.42
N GLN A 43 2.37 -6.36 5.76
CA GLN A 43 2.61 -6.44 4.32
C GLN A 43 3.27 -7.76 3.91
N LEU A 44 4.25 -8.23 4.69
CA LEU A 44 4.92 -9.50 4.44
C LEU A 44 3.99 -10.69 4.71
N ALA A 45 3.19 -10.65 5.77
CA ALA A 45 2.25 -11.71 6.10
C ALA A 45 1.20 -11.91 5.00
N GLU A 46 0.63 -10.83 4.47
CA GLU A 46 -0.31 -10.89 3.35
C GLU A 46 0.36 -11.37 2.05
N TYR A 47 1.61 -10.98 1.80
CA TYR A 47 2.40 -11.47 0.66
C TYR A 47 2.61 -12.99 0.70
N GLU A 48 3.05 -13.49 1.85
CA GLU A 48 3.31 -14.91 2.06
C GLU A 48 2.01 -15.72 2.00
N ALA A 49 0.93 -15.22 2.61
CA ALA A 49 -0.38 -15.85 2.54
C ALA A 49 -0.93 -15.92 1.11
N PHE A 50 -0.77 -14.85 0.33
CA PHE A 50 -1.12 -14.82 -1.09
C PHE A 50 -0.37 -15.89 -1.87
N LEU A 51 0.97 -15.92 -1.75
CA LEU A 51 1.79 -16.87 -2.49
C LEU A 51 1.53 -18.33 -2.08
N ALA A 52 1.37 -18.60 -0.78
CA ALA A 52 1.04 -19.92 -0.27
C ALA A 52 -0.29 -20.42 -0.87
N ARG A 53 -1.26 -19.53 -1.06
CA ARG A 53 -2.54 -19.86 -1.69
C ARG A 53 -2.38 -20.13 -3.19
N MET A 54 -1.65 -19.29 -3.92
CA MET A 54 -1.46 -19.44 -5.37
C MET A 54 -0.65 -20.68 -5.76
N PHE A 55 0.31 -21.07 -4.91
CA PHE A 55 1.17 -22.23 -5.12
C PHE A 55 0.76 -23.46 -4.30
N TYR A 56 -0.47 -23.49 -3.77
CA TYR A 56 -0.95 -24.65 -3.04
C TYR A 56 -0.90 -25.92 -3.92
N GLY A 57 -0.21 -26.96 -3.44
CA GLY A 57 -0.01 -28.22 -4.17
C GLY A 57 1.10 -28.20 -5.22
N TRP A 58 1.79 -27.08 -5.42
CA TRP A 58 2.94 -26.97 -6.33
C TRP A 58 4.27 -27.25 -5.62
N PRO A 59 5.33 -27.65 -6.35
CA PRO A 59 6.65 -27.82 -5.75
C PRO A 59 7.19 -26.51 -5.13
N GLU A 60 7.82 -26.62 -3.97
CA GLU A 60 8.38 -25.47 -3.24
C GLU A 60 9.38 -24.67 -4.09
N LYS A 61 10.12 -25.34 -4.99
CA LYS A 61 11.02 -24.68 -5.94
C LYS A 61 10.30 -23.63 -6.80
N MET A 62 9.09 -23.93 -7.29
CA MET A 62 8.31 -23.00 -8.10
C MET A 62 7.79 -21.80 -7.29
N LEU A 63 7.41 -22.04 -6.04
CA LEU A 63 7.07 -20.98 -5.10
C LEU A 63 8.29 -20.07 -4.88
N ASN A 64 9.45 -20.65 -4.58
CA ASN A 64 10.67 -19.90 -4.27
C ASN A 64 11.18 -19.06 -5.46
N GLU A 65 11.00 -19.54 -6.69
CA GLU A 65 11.28 -18.77 -7.91
C GLU A 65 10.48 -17.46 -7.98
N VAL A 66 9.24 -17.45 -7.49
CA VAL A 66 8.39 -16.26 -7.47
C VAL A 66 8.60 -15.46 -6.19
N ARG A 67 8.64 -16.13 -5.03
CA ARG A 67 8.78 -15.54 -3.70
C ARG A 67 9.98 -14.62 -3.59
N PHE A 68 11.12 -15.04 -4.13
CA PHE A 68 12.38 -14.29 -4.07
C PHE A 68 12.66 -13.46 -5.33
N SER A 69 11.71 -13.41 -6.27
CA SER A 69 11.88 -12.61 -7.48
C SER A 69 11.80 -11.10 -7.17
N PRO A 70 12.78 -10.29 -7.62
CA PRO A 70 12.68 -8.84 -7.54
C PRO A 70 11.46 -8.29 -8.30
N ILE A 71 11.04 -8.96 -9.38
CA ILE A 71 9.85 -8.56 -10.16
C ILE A 71 8.59 -8.72 -9.31
N MET A 72 8.44 -9.86 -8.61
CA MET A 72 7.30 -10.10 -7.74
C MET A 72 7.30 -9.15 -6.54
N SER A 73 8.46 -8.95 -5.91
CA SER A 73 8.59 -8.01 -4.78
C SER A 73 8.22 -6.58 -5.18
N GLY A 74 8.66 -6.15 -6.36
CA GLY A 74 8.32 -4.84 -6.92
C GLY A 74 6.83 -4.71 -7.22
N PHE A 75 6.23 -5.72 -7.85
CA PHE A 75 4.79 -5.76 -8.12
C PHE A 75 3.97 -5.62 -6.83
N TRP A 76 4.28 -6.43 -5.81
CA TRP A 76 3.56 -6.40 -4.53
C TRP A 76 3.64 -5.04 -3.84
N LYS A 77 4.85 -4.47 -3.76
CA LYS A 77 5.06 -3.15 -3.12
C LYS A 77 4.34 -2.03 -3.88
N ASN A 78 4.33 -2.08 -5.20
CA ASN A 78 3.64 -1.08 -6.02
C ASN A 78 2.12 -1.17 -5.86
N GLU A 79 1.58 -2.39 -5.84
CA GLU A 79 0.16 -2.62 -5.58
C GLU A 79 -0.24 -2.06 -4.21
N TRP A 80 0.51 -2.42 -3.18
CA TRP A 80 0.28 -1.96 -1.82
C TRP A 80 0.35 -0.43 -1.70
N PHE A 81 1.37 0.19 -2.32
CA PHE A 81 1.50 1.64 -2.38
C PHE A 81 0.33 2.31 -3.10
N GLN A 82 -0.14 1.72 -4.21
CA GLN A 82 -1.25 2.27 -4.97
C GLN A 82 -2.54 2.21 -4.15
N ARG A 83 -2.85 1.10 -3.50
CA ARG A 83 -4.03 0.92 -2.65
C ARG A 83 -4.06 1.87 -1.46
N ASN A 84 -2.93 2.01 -0.77
CA ASN A 84 -2.77 3.03 0.27
C ASN A 84 -3.13 4.42 -0.28
N ARG A 85 -2.66 4.76 -1.48
CA ARG A 85 -2.87 6.08 -2.08
C ARG A 85 -4.32 6.32 -2.51
N SER A 86 -4.89 5.40 -3.26
CA SER A 86 -6.17 5.60 -3.96
C SER A 86 -7.38 5.17 -3.15
N GLU A 87 -7.22 4.28 -2.19
CA GLU A 87 -8.32 3.70 -1.42
C GLU A 87 -8.20 4.12 0.05
N PHE A 88 -7.19 3.62 0.75
CA PHE A 88 -7.13 3.76 2.21
C PHE A 88 -6.93 5.20 2.69
N LEU A 89 -5.91 5.92 2.21
CA LEU A 89 -5.64 7.29 2.69
C LEU A 89 -6.73 8.28 2.31
N ALA A 90 -7.44 8.04 1.20
CA ALA A 90 -8.58 8.85 0.82
C ALA A 90 -9.70 8.69 1.85
N LEU A 91 -10.05 7.45 2.18
CA LEU A 91 -11.06 7.11 3.19
C LEU A 91 -10.66 7.59 4.59
N ALA A 92 -9.45 7.25 5.05
CA ALA A 92 -8.99 7.60 6.39
C ALA A 92 -8.95 9.12 6.61
N LYS A 93 -8.61 9.90 5.58
CA LYS A 93 -8.63 11.35 5.66
C LYS A 93 -10.05 11.91 5.77
N GLU A 94 -11.01 11.32 5.08
CA GLU A 94 -12.41 11.74 5.15
C GLU A 94 -13.00 11.42 6.55
N ASP A 95 -12.77 10.21 7.04
CA ASP A 95 -13.43 9.70 8.24
C ASP A 95 -12.76 10.11 9.56
N LEU A 96 -11.44 10.30 9.55
CA LEU A 96 -10.65 10.62 10.76
C LEU A 96 -10.27 12.10 10.88
N THR A 97 -10.75 12.95 9.98
CA THR A 97 -10.56 14.40 10.13
C THR A 97 -11.75 15.01 10.84
N SER A 98 -11.50 15.70 11.95
CA SER A 98 -12.53 16.49 12.62
C SER A 98 -13.00 17.62 11.71
N THR A 99 -14.32 17.78 11.56
CA THR A 99 -14.91 18.79 10.69
C THR A 99 -15.94 19.63 11.43
N MET A 100 -16.15 20.86 10.95
CA MET A 100 -17.22 21.73 11.42
C MET A 100 -18.12 22.07 10.24
N SER A 101 -19.43 21.89 10.40
CA SER A 101 -20.43 22.21 9.38
C SER A 101 -21.60 22.96 9.99
N VAL A 102 -22.42 23.61 9.15
CA VAL A 102 -23.66 24.26 9.59
C VAL A 102 -24.82 23.39 9.14
N ASN A 103 -25.66 22.96 10.08
CA ASN A 103 -26.80 22.11 9.78
C ASN A 103 -27.96 22.90 9.13
N SER A 104 -29.05 22.20 8.79
CA SER A 104 -30.24 22.80 8.16
C SER A 104 -30.92 23.88 9.02
N ASP A 105 -30.67 23.87 10.33
CA ASP A 105 -31.23 24.81 11.29
C ASP A 105 -30.31 26.02 11.54
N GLY A 106 -29.19 26.12 10.82
CA GLY A 106 -28.23 27.21 10.97
C GLY A 106 -27.32 27.08 12.20
N LYS A 107 -27.28 25.90 12.84
CA LYS A 107 -26.41 25.63 13.99
C LYS A 107 -25.09 25.01 13.54
N LEU A 108 -24.02 25.37 14.22
CA LEU A 108 -22.71 24.77 14.01
C LEU A 108 -22.69 23.37 14.66
N GLU A 109 -22.35 22.37 13.86
CA GLU A 109 -22.13 20.99 14.28
C GLU A 109 -20.66 20.63 14.09
N CYS A 110 -20.07 20.04 15.13
CA CYS A 110 -18.71 19.53 15.10
C CYS A 110 -18.76 18.01 15.01
N TYR A 111 -18.04 17.45 14.04
CA TYR A 111 -17.77 16.03 13.97
C TYR A 111 -16.36 15.76 14.52
N GLU A 112 -16.28 14.85 15.47
CA GLU A 112 -15.04 14.32 16.03
C GLU A 112 -15.06 12.79 15.86
N PRO A 113 -14.03 12.19 15.24
CA PRO A 113 -13.94 10.74 15.12
C PRO A 113 -13.93 10.07 16.50
N ASN A 114 -14.67 8.97 16.63
CA ASN A 114 -14.74 8.19 17.86
C ASN A 114 -14.09 6.81 17.67
N GLU A 115 -13.98 6.03 18.74
CA GLU A 115 -13.36 4.69 18.70
C GLU A 115 -13.99 3.76 17.65
N PHE A 116 -15.30 3.90 17.40
CA PHE A 116 -15.98 3.11 16.38
C PHE A 116 -15.50 3.50 14.98
N THR A 117 -15.36 4.80 14.68
CA THR A 117 -14.79 5.28 13.41
C THR A 117 -13.37 4.74 13.20
N TYR A 118 -12.51 4.84 14.22
CA TYR A 118 -11.13 4.29 14.14
C TYR A 118 -11.12 2.80 13.84
N LYS A 119 -12.01 2.03 14.47
CA LYS A 119 -12.14 0.60 14.21
C LYS A 119 -12.59 0.32 12.77
N GLN A 120 -13.55 1.08 12.24
CA GLN A 120 -13.98 0.92 10.86
C GLN A 120 -12.84 1.17 9.87
N VAL A 121 -12.10 2.26 10.06
CA VAL A 121 -10.94 2.59 9.21
C VAL A 121 -9.86 1.51 9.29
N TYR A 122 -9.65 0.93 10.47
CA TYR A 122 -8.77 -0.23 10.63
C TYR A 122 -9.27 -1.46 9.86
N ASP A 123 -10.55 -1.82 10.01
CA ASP A 123 -11.13 -2.98 9.34
C ASP A 123 -11.08 -2.82 7.80
N GLU A 124 -11.32 -1.61 7.29
CA GLU A 124 -11.18 -1.27 5.87
C GLU A 124 -9.73 -1.42 5.39
N TYR A 125 -8.75 -0.95 6.17
CA TYR A 125 -7.34 -1.14 5.84
C TYR A 125 -6.99 -2.62 5.66
N ILE A 126 -7.41 -3.45 6.62
CA ILE A 126 -7.17 -4.90 6.59
C ILE A 126 -7.88 -5.54 5.39
N TRP A 127 -9.10 -5.10 5.07
CA TRP A 127 -9.85 -5.63 3.94
C TRP A 127 -9.24 -5.25 2.58
N ILE A 128 -8.86 -3.98 2.39
CA ILE A 128 -8.22 -3.47 1.17
C ILE A 128 -6.95 -4.27 0.84
N HIS A 129 -6.16 -4.60 1.87
CA HIS A 129 -4.87 -5.26 1.72
C HIS A 129 -4.90 -6.79 1.87
N SER A 130 -6.07 -7.38 2.14
CA SER A 130 -6.18 -8.81 2.36
C SER A 130 -5.91 -9.61 1.08
N HIS A 131 -4.99 -10.58 1.15
CA HIS A 131 -4.75 -11.54 0.07
C HIS A 131 -6.03 -12.22 -0.45
N ARG A 132 -7.01 -12.45 0.44
CA ARG A 132 -8.30 -13.04 0.06
C ARG A 132 -9.11 -12.12 -0.82
N ASN A 133 -9.09 -10.82 -0.54
CA ASN A 133 -9.72 -9.82 -1.39
C ASN A 133 -9.01 -9.75 -2.74
N LEU A 134 -7.67 -9.64 -2.73
CA LEU A 134 -6.85 -9.50 -3.94
C LEU A 134 -7.03 -10.65 -4.93
N ILE A 135 -7.11 -11.90 -4.46
CA ILE A 135 -7.30 -13.08 -5.32
C ILE A 135 -8.62 -13.01 -6.11
N ASN A 136 -9.64 -12.35 -5.57
CA ASN A 136 -10.95 -12.24 -6.21
C ASN A 136 -11.05 -11.02 -7.15
N GLN A 137 -9.97 -10.25 -7.34
CA GLN A 137 -9.96 -9.07 -8.18
C GLN A 137 -9.32 -9.35 -9.54
N ASP A 138 -10.12 -9.27 -10.59
CA ASP A 138 -9.72 -9.63 -11.96
C ASP A 138 -8.50 -8.85 -12.46
N TYR A 139 -8.43 -7.55 -12.17
CA TYR A 139 -7.31 -6.70 -12.60
C TYR A 139 -6.00 -7.12 -11.93
N PHE A 140 -6.04 -7.35 -10.61
CA PHE A 140 -4.89 -7.77 -9.83
C PHE A 140 -4.38 -9.14 -10.32
N MET A 141 -5.30 -10.09 -10.55
CA MET A 141 -4.95 -11.41 -11.06
C MET A 141 -4.44 -11.37 -12.51
N ALA A 142 -4.95 -10.48 -13.35
CA ALA A 142 -4.42 -10.27 -14.70
C ALA A 142 -2.97 -9.78 -14.66
N ASP A 143 -2.65 -8.83 -13.78
CA ASP A 143 -1.29 -8.30 -13.62
C ASP A 143 -0.34 -9.30 -12.96
N TYR A 144 -0.80 -10.02 -11.94
CA TYR A 144 -0.05 -11.14 -11.36
C TYR A 144 0.33 -12.18 -12.43
N ASN A 145 -0.60 -12.56 -13.31
CA ASN A 145 -0.31 -13.51 -14.39
C ASN A 145 0.69 -12.94 -15.41
N ARG A 146 0.71 -11.64 -15.65
CA ARG A 146 1.75 -10.98 -16.47
C ARG A 146 3.11 -11.05 -15.77
N VAL A 147 3.16 -10.75 -14.47
CA VAL A 147 4.37 -10.85 -13.64
C VAL A 147 4.95 -12.28 -13.67
N LEU A 148 4.11 -13.31 -13.50
CA LEU A 148 4.55 -14.70 -13.60
C LEU A 148 5.20 -15.03 -14.95
N LYS A 149 4.66 -14.50 -16.06
CA LYS A 149 5.25 -14.69 -17.38
C LYS A 149 6.62 -14.02 -17.48
N LEU A 150 6.77 -12.81 -16.94
CA LEU A 150 8.04 -12.09 -16.93
C LEU A 150 9.11 -12.82 -16.11
N ILE A 151 8.76 -13.32 -14.93
CA ILE A 151 9.67 -14.10 -14.07
C ILE A 151 10.18 -15.34 -14.82
N ARG A 152 9.26 -16.08 -15.47
CA ARG A 152 9.62 -17.27 -16.25
C ARG A 152 10.46 -16.94 -17.47
N GLN A 153 10.26 -15.79 -18.12
CA GLN A 153 11.09 -15.34 -19.24
C GLN A 153 12.50 -14.97 -18.77
N GLN A 154 12.62 -14.27 -17.65
CA GLN A 154 13.91 -13.93 -17.05
C GLN A 154 14.71 -15.20 -16.71
N ASN A 155 14.06 -16.20 -16.11
CA ASN A 155 14.71 -17.46 -15.72
C ASN A 155 15.13 -18.34 -16.91
N LYS A 156 14.59 -18.11 -18.11
CA LYS A 156 15.01 -18.82 -19.34
C LYS A 156 16.23 -18.19 -20.01
N ASN A 157 16.48 -16.90 -19.74
CA ASN A 157 17.57 -16.13 -20.34
C ASN A 157 18.85 -16.16 -19.48
N ASN A 158 18.78 -16.75 -18.29
CA ASN A 158 19.90 -17.01 -17.38
C ASN A 158 20.24 -18.51 -17.42
#